data_AF-A0A950MT40-F1
#
_entry.id   AF-A0A950MT40-F1
#
_cell.length_a   1.000
_cell.length_b   1.000
_cell.length_c   1.000
_cell.angle_alpha   90.00
_cell.angle_beta   90.00
_cell.angle_gamma   90.00
#
_symmetry.space_group_name_H-M   'P 1'
#
loop_
_entity.id
_entity.type
_entity.pdbx_description
1 polymer ?
#
loop_
_entity_poly.entity_id
_entity_poly.type
_entity_poly.pdbx_seq_one_letter_code
_entity_poly.pdbx_strand_id
1 'polypeptide(L)'
;AGVLGGVVVALNLDVIVPFIERVLGTKLLSSEVYMIDYLPSDVQLGDVSTITVIALLLALLATIYPSWRAARTQPAEALRYE
;
A
#
# COMPACT_ATOMS: atom_id res chain seq x y z
N ALA A 1 9.90 3.97 -1.32
CA ALA A 1 10.09 2.84 -0.37
C ALA A 1 8.86 1.92 -0.27
N GLY A 2 7.63 2.46 -0.15
CA GLY A 2 6.42 1.65 0.08
C GLY A 2 6.15 0.52 -0.93
N VAL A 3 6.21 0.81 -2.24
CA VAL A 3 5.95 -0.21 -3.29
C VAL A 3 6.97 -1.35 -3.25
N LEU A 4 8.26 -1.04 -3.15
CA LEU A 4 9.32 -2.04 -3.04
C LEU A 4 9.14 -2.91 -1.79
N GLY A 5 8.81 -2.31 -0.65
CA GLY A 5 8.51 -3.05 0.58
C GLY A 5 7.31 -3.97 0.42
N GLY A 6 6.23 -3.50 -0.21
CA GLY A 6 5.04 -4.30 -0.50
C GLY A 6 5.33 -5.49 -1.42
N VAL A 7 6.11 -5.29 -2.48
CA VAL A 7 6.53 -6.37 -3.39
C VAL A 7 7.39 -7.39 -2.66
N VAL A 8 8.36 -6.96 -1.85
CA VAL A 8 9.19 -7.88 -1.05
C VAL A 8 8.33 -8.69 -0.08
N VAL A 9 7.37 -8.06 0.61
CA VAL A 9 6.44 -8.76 1.49
C VAL A 9 5.60 -9.78 0.71
N ALA A 10 5.08 -9.39 -0.45
CA ALA A 10 4.28 -10.27 -1.29
C ALA A 10 5.10 -11.51 -1.74
N LEU A 11 6.34 -11.32 -2.20
CA LEU A 11 7.24 -12.42 -2.57
C LEU A 11 7.62 -13.34 -1.41
N ASN A 12 7.47 -12.90 -0.16
CA ASN A 12 7.76 -13.69 1.04
C ASN A 12 6.50 -14.20 1.75
N LEU A 13 5.32 -14.11 1.12
CA LEU A 13 4.05 -14.59 1.69
C LEU A 13 4.13 -16.07 2.12
N ASP A 14 4.86 -16.89 1.36
CA ASP A 14 5.05 -18.32 1.66
C ASP A 14 5.76 -18.57 3.00
N VAL A 15 6.55 -17.61 3.49
CA VAL A 15 7.27 -17.69 4.77
C VAL A 15 6.51 -16.97 5.88
N ILE A 16 5.90 -15.83 5.55
CA ILE A 16 5.18 -14.97 6.50
C ILE A 16 3.90 -15.66 6.98
N VAL A 17 3.13 -16.27 6.08
CA VAL A 17 1.85 -16.90 6.41
C VAL A 17 2.03 -18.06 7.41
N PRO A 18 2.91 -19.05 7.20
CA PRO A 18 3.13 -20.13 8.16
C PRO A 18 3.74 -19.66 9.49
N PHE A 19 4.56 -18.60 9.46
CA PHE A 19 5.10 -18.01 10.68
C PHE A 19 3.98 -17.42 11.55
N ILE A 20 3.05 -16.68 10.94
CA ILE A 20 1.88 -16.12 11.62
C ILE A 20 0.97 -17.24 12.14
N GLU A 21 0.70 -18.27 11.35
CA GLU A 21 -0.10 -19.43 11.76
C GLU A 21 0.50 -20.15 12.98
N ARG A 22 1.84 -20.28 13.05
CA ARG A 22 2.51 -20.87 14.22
C ARG A 22 2.40 -20.00 15.47
N VAL A 23 2.44 -18.69 15.32
CA VAL A 23 2.34 -17.74 16.44
C VAL A 23 0.90 -17.65 16.95
N LEU A 24 -0.09 -17.62 16.05
CA LEU A 24 -1.51 -17.55 16.41
C LEU A 24 -2.13 -18.90 16.74
N GLY A 25 -1.48 -20.01 16.39
CA GLY A 25 -1.98 -21.37 16.65
C GLY A 25 -3.22 -21.74 15.83
N THR A 26 -3.58 -20.93 14.83
CA THR A 26 -4.75 -21.11 13.96
C THR A 26 -4.29 -21.22 12.51
N LYS A 27 -4.77 -22.25 11.80
CA LYS A 27 -4.61 -22.32 10.34
C LYS A 27 -5.53 -21.29 9.69
N LEU A 28 -4.96 -20.42 8.86
CA LEU A 28 -5.72 -19.41 8.12
C LEU A 28 -6.49 -20.05 6.96
N LEU A 29 -5.95 -21.13 6.40
CA LEU A 29 -6.61 -22.03 5.45
C LEU A 29 -6.92 -23.37 6.15
N SER A 30 -8.18 -23.60 6.49
CA SER A 30 -8.61 -24.91 7.01
C SER A 30 -8.69 -25.91 5.86
N SER A 31 -7.69 -26.80 5.75
CA SER A 31 -7.58 -27.87 4.73
C SER A 31 -8.78 -28.83 4.66
N GLU A 32 -9.80 -28.69 5.51
CA GLU A 32 -10.96 -29.58 5.54
C GLU A 32 -11.96 -29.31 4.39
N VAL A 33 -11.87 -28.14 3.72
CA VAL A 33 -12.78 -27.77 2.61
C VAL A 33 -12.04 -27.28 1.35
N TYR A 34 -10.79 -26.82 1.46
CA TYR A 34 -10.00 -26.36 0.30
C TYR A 34 -8.70 -27.17 0.21
N MET A 35 -8.54 -27.94 -0.86
CA MET A 35 -7.40 -28.82 -1.14
C MET A 35 -6.11 -28.05 -1.52
N ILE A 36 -5.87 -26.90 -0.89
CA ILE A 36 -4.68 -26.06 -1.09
C ILE A 36 -4.12 -25.70 0.28
N ASP A 37 -2.98 -26.32 0.63
CA ASP A 37 -2.31 -26.15 1.93
C ASP A 37 -1.37 -24.94 1.98
N TYR A 38 -1.29 -24.16 0.89
CA TYR A 38 -0.42 -22.99 0.77
C TYR A 38 -1.08 -21.88 -0.05
N LEU A 39 -0.81 -20.62 0.27
CA LEU A 39 -1.22 -19.48 -0.56
C LEU A 39 -0.14 -19.27 -1.64
N PRO A 40 -0.36 -19.64 -2.91
CA PRO A 40 0.61 -19.33 -3.96
C PRO A 40 0.74 -17.81 -4.10
N SER A 41 1.95 -17.30 -3.88
CA SER A 41 2.27 -15.89 -4.14
C SER A 41 2.56 -15.68 -5.63
N ASP A 42 1.58 -15.17 -6.37
CA ASP A 42 1.75 -14.76 -7.77
C ASP A 42 1.73 -13.23 -7.88
N VAL A 43 2.91 -12.63 -7.78
CA VAL A 43 3.08 -11.17 -7.88
C VAL A 43 3.18 -10.77 -9.34
N GLN A 44 2.07 -10.30 -9.91
CA GLN A 44 2.06 -9.75 -11.26
C GLN A 44 2.62 -8.33 -11.27
N LEU A 45 3.85 -8.18 -11.77
CA LEU A 45 4.53 -6.88 -11.87
C LEU A 45 3.73 -5.84 -12.69
N GLY A 46 2.94 -6.31 -13.67
CA GLY A 46 2.04 -5.47 -14.46
C GLY A 46 0.99 -4.77 -13.59
N ASP A 47 0.33 -5.51 -12.70
CA ASP A 47 -0.67 -4.97 -11.78
C ASP A 47 -0.04 -4.00 -10.77
N VAL A 48 1.13 -4.36 -10.22
CA VAL A 48 1.87 -3.50 -9.28
C VAL A 48 2.21 -2.16 -9.93
N SER A 49 2.72 -2.18 -11.17
CA SER A 49 3.08 -0.95 -11.89
C SER A 49 1.85 -0.07 -12.18
N THR A 50 0.74 -0.68 -12.61
CA THR A 50 -0.51 0.02 -12.95
C THR A 50 -1.12 0.68 -11.71
N ILE A 51 -1.24 -0.05 -10.61
CA ILE A 51 -1.76 0.47 -9.35
C ILE A 51 -0.85 1.58 -8.81
N THR A 52 0.47 1.41 -8.91
CA THR A 52 1.44 2.43 -8.47
C THR A 52 1.25 3.75 -9.24
N VAL A 53 1.11 3.67 -10.56
CA VAL A 53 0.91 4.86 -11.41
C VAL A 53 -0.42 5.53 -11.10
N ILE A 54 -1.51 4.77 -11.00
CA ILE A 54 -2.83 5.32 -10.67
C ILE A 54 -2.81 5.98 -9.29
N ALA A 55 -2.25 5.31 -8.28
CA ALA A 55 -2.15 5.85 -6.93
C ALA A 55 -1.30 7.13 -6.88
N LEU A 56 -0.20 7.20 -7.63
CA LEU A 56 0.62 8.41 -7.75
C LEU A 56 -0.16 9.55 -8.40
N LEU A 57 -0.88 9.27 -9.49
CA LEU A 57 -1.71 10.27 -10.17
C LEU A 57 -2.83 10.79 -9.26
N LEU A 58 -3.52 9.90 -8.55
CA LEU A 58 -4.56 10.28 -7.59
C LEU A 58 -4.00 11.10 -6.43
N ALA A 59 -2.84 10.71 -5.89
CA ALA A 59 -2.17 11.47 -4.85
C ALA A 59 -1.83 12.88 -5.34
N LEU A 60 -1.20 12.99 -6.51
CA LEU A 60 -0.88 14.29 -7.12
C LEU A 60 -2.14 15.15 -7.30
N LEU A 61 -3.20 14.61 -7.90
CA LEU A 61 -4.48 15.31 -8.07
C LEU A 61 -5.09 15.77 -6.74
N ALA A 62 -5.05 14.91 -5.73
CA ALA A 62 -5.51 15.25 -4.39
C ALA A 62 -4.69 16.38 -3.75
N THR A 63 -3.37 16.42 -3.98
CA THR A 63 -2.49 17.52 -3.49
C THR A 63 -2.58 18.80 -4.31
N ILE A 64 -2.99 18.74 -5.58
CA ILE A 64 -3.11 19.93 -6.43
C ILE A 64 -4.16 20.89 -5.84
N TYR A 65 -5.32 20.39 -5.41
CA TYR A 65 -6.37 21.23 -4.83
C TYR A 65 -5.94 22.06 -3.59
N PRO A 66 -5.36 21.48 -2.52
CA PRO A 66 -4.89 22.23 -1.36
C PRO A 66 -3.66 23.08 -1.68
N SER A 67 -2.75 22.62 -2.54
CA SER A 67 -1.56 23.39 -2.91
C SER A 67 -1.93 24.65 -3.69
N TRP A 68 -2.93 24.56 -4.56
CA TRP A 68 -3.44 25.72 -5.31
C TRP A 68 -4.19 26.70 -4.40
N ARG A 69 -4.91 26.19 -3.39
CA ARG A 69 -5.51 27.01 -2.33
C ARG A 69 -4.44 27.73 -1.49
N ALA A 70 -3.36 27.04 -1.12
CA ALA A 70 -2.24 27.60 -0.36
C ALA A 70 -1.39 28.59 -1.17
N ALA A 71 -1.27 28.41 -2.49
CA ALA A 71 -0.56 29.36 -3.35
C ALA A 71 -1.31 30.70 -3.52
N ARG A 72 -2.63 30.72 -3.26
CA ARG A 72 -3.47 31.93 -3.35
C ARG A 72 -3.69 32.64 -2.02
N THR A 73 -3.26 32.07 -0.89
CA THR A 73 -3.20 32.82 0.37
C THR A 73 -2.08 33.84 0.29
N GLN A 74 -2.46 35.12 0.25
CA GLN A 74 -1.55 36.24 0.02
C GLN A 74 -0.50 36.35 1.16
N PRO A 75 0.79 36.52 0.85
CA PRO A 75 1.86 36.58 1.86
C PRO A 75 1.87 37.89 2.67
N ALA A 76 0.97 38.84 2.39
CA ALA A 76 0.96 40.17 3.01
C ALA A 76 0.11 40.28 4.30
N GLU A 77 -0.79 39.34 4.60
CA GLU A 77 -1.62 39.40 5.83
C GLU A 77 -1.04 38.63 7.02
N ALA A 78 -0.10 37.70 6.78
CA ALA A 78 0.57 36.97 7.87
C ALA A 78 1.56 37.83 8.67
N LEU A 79 2.05 38.95 8.10
CA LEU A 79 2.98 39.89 8.74
C LEU A 79 2.31 41.13 9.36
N ARG A 80 0.99 41.32 9.20
CA ARG A 80 0.25 42.48 9.80
C ARG A 80 -0.31 42.17 11.19
N TYR A 81 -0.07 40.96 11.71
CA TYR A 81 -0.52 40.51 13.03
C TYR A 81 0.64 40.09 13.96
N GLU A 82 1.88 40.41 13.58
CA GLU A 82 3.00 40.52 14.53
C GLU A 82 3.26 41.98 14.89
#